data_AF-A0A358PYG9-F1
#
_entry.id   AF-A0A358PYG9-F1
#
_cell.length_a   1.000
_cell.length_b   1.000
_cell.length_c   1.000
_cell.angle_alpha   90.00
_cell.angle_beta   90.00
_cell.angle_gamma   90.00
#
_symmetry.space_group_name_H-M   'P 1'
#
loop_
_entity.id
_entity.type
_entity.pdbx_description
1 polymer ?
#
loop_
_entity_poly.entity_id
_entity_poly.type
_entity_poly.pdbx_seq_one_letter_code
_entity_poly.pdbx_strand_id
1 'polypeptide(L)'
;MEAGEDFAELAKQYSTDESTKELGGDLGFFAKGDMVQEFEEVAFSLEVGLVSAPVKTEYGYHIIRIVDKTEAKVTTLEDSTAKIKKALLEEKLDTEFDPWLQERLAEYTIENYLTKN
;
A
#
# COMPACT_ATOMS: atom_id res chain seq x y z
N MET A 1 -5.15 -31.41 -6.85
CA MET A 1 -5.54 -30.18 -6.14
C MET A 1 -6.21 -29.31 -7.16
N GLU A 2 -7.54 -29.31 -7.18
CA GLU A 2 -8.28 -28.27 -7.89
C GLU A 2 -8.12 -27.03 -7.03
N ALA A 3 -7.12 -26.21 -7.37
CA ALA A 3 -6.35 -25.37 -6.45
C ALA A 3 -7.11 -24.20 -5.77
N GLY A 4 -8.43 -24.10 -5.96
CA GLY A 4 -9.29 -23.06 -5.44
C GLY A 4 -9.78 -23.31 -4.01
N GLU A 5 -10.56 -24.37 -3.85
CA GLU A 5 -11.22 -24.71 -2.59
C GLU A 5 -10.21 -25.27 -1.58
N ASP A 6 -9.27 -26.12 -2.04
CA ASP A 6 -8.20 -26.68 -1.21
C ASP A 6 -7.37 -25.57 -0.53
N PHE A 7 -7.05 -24.50 -1.26
CA PHE A 7 -6.22 -23.42 -0.72
C PHE A 7 -6.99 -22.58 0.32
N ALA A 8 -8.24 -22.23 0.02
CA ALA A 8 -9.07 -21.45 0.93
C ALA A 8 -9.35 -22.19 2.24
N GLU A 9 -9.58 -23.51 2.18
CA GLU A 9 -9.74 -24.35 3.37
C GLU A 9 -8.44 -24.46 4.18
N LEU A 10 -7.30 -24.67 3.51
CA LEU A 10 -6.00 -24.70 4.18
C LEU A 10 -5.66 -23.35 4.83
N ALA A 11 -5.98 -22.24 4.18
CA ALA A 11 -5.82 -20.91 4.75
C ALA A 11 -6.70 -20.74 5.99
N LYS A 12 -7.98 -21.15 5.96
CA LYS A 12 -8.85 -21.14 7.14
C LYS A 12 -8.33 -21.98 8.29
N GLN A 13 -7.71 -23.12 8.01
CA GLN A 13 -7.22 -24.02 9.06
C GLN A 13 -5.87 -23.60 9.64
N TYR A 14 -4.92 -23.20 8.78
CA TYR A 14 -3.51 -23.03 9.14
C TYR A 14 -3.03 -21.57 9.11
N SER A 15 -3.75 -20.64 8.49
CA SER A 15 -3.33 -19.24 8.45
C SER A 15 -3.32 -18.66 9.86
N THR A 16 -2.24 -17.95 10.16
CA THR A 16 -2.07 -17.12 11.37
C THR A 16 -2.53 -15.68 11.14
N ASP A 17 -2.88 -15.32 9.91
CA ASP A 17 -3.40 -13.98 9.58
C ASP A 17 -4.89 -13.90 9.91
N GLU A 18 -5.25 -13.39 11.08
CA GLU A 18 -6.65 -13.30 11.54
C GLU A 18 -7.53 -12.45 10.61
N SER A 19 -6.94 -11.49 9.88
CA SER A 19 -7.65 -10.58 8.99
C SER A 19 -8.22 -11.28 7.76
N THR A 20 -7.49 -12.24 7.20
CA THR A 20 -7.86 -12.93 5.95
C THR A 20 -8.17 -14.41 6.13
N LYS A 21 -7.86 -15.00 7.29
CA LYS A 21 -8.10 -16.42 7.59
C LYS A 21 -9.51 -16.86 7.27
N GLU A 22 -10.52 -16.17 7.80
CA GLU A 22 -11.94 -16.52 7.59
C GLU A 22 -12.41 -16.31 6.14
N LEU A 23 -11.68 -15.48 5.38
CA LEU A 23 -11.88 -15.24 3.95
C LEU A 23 -11.07 -16.20 3.07
N GLY A 24 -10.41 -17.20 3.66
CA GLY A 24 -9.60 -18.15 2.90
C GLY A 24 -8.27 -17.58 2.40
N GLY A 25 -7.73 -16.58 3.10
CA GLY A 25 -6.47 -15.92 2.74
C GLY A 25 -6.60 -14.93 1.58
N ASP A 26 -7.83 -14.50 1.25
CA ASP A 26 -8.06 -13.52 0.20
C ASP A 26 -7.61 -12.12 0.63
N LEU A 27 -6.68 -11.56 -0.13
CA LEU A 27 -6.11 -10.22 0.05
C LEU A 27 -6.72 -9.18 -0.91
N GLY A 28 -7.54 -9.61 -1.88
CA GLY A 28 -8.01 -8.77 -2.97
C GLY A 28 -6.87 -8.33 -3.92
N PHE A 29 -7.13 -7.25 -4.66
CA PHE A 29 -6.13 -6.65 -5.55
C PHE A 29 -5.26 -5.65 -4.79
N PHE A 30 -3.96 -5.83 -4.87
CA PHE A 30 -2.96 -4.90 -4.34
C PHE A 30 -1.97 -4.49 -5.44
N ALA A 31 -1.41 -3.29 -5.30
CA ALA A 31 -0.39 -2.76 -6.19
C ALA A 31 1.02 -2.96 -5.59
N LYS A 32 2.03 -2.73 -6.43
CA LYS A 32 3.43 -2.76 -5.99
C LYS A 32 3.68 -1.64 -4.97
N GLY A 33 4.26 -1.97 -3.83
CA GLY A 33 4.47 -1.07 -2.69
C GLY A 33 3.42 -1.17 -1.59
N ASP A 34 2.31 -1.90 -1.80
CA ASP A 34 1.28 -2.11 -0.76
C ASP A 34 1.65 -3.24 0.21
N MET A 35 2.61 -4.11 -0.16
CA MET A 35 3.03 -5.29 0.60
C MET A 35 4.55 -5.28 0.85
N VAL A 36 5.01 -6.08 1.81
CA VAL A 36 6.46 -6.25 2.06
C VAL A 36 7.18 -6.78 0.83
N GLN A 37 8.42 -6.32 0.65
CA GLN A 37 9.19 -6.55 -0.56
C GLN A 37 9.27 -8.04 -0.94
N GLU A 38 9.63 -8.91 0.01
CA GLU A 38 9.78 -10.33 -0.25
C GLU A 38 8.46 -11.00 -0.70
N PHE A 39 7.32 -10.51 -0.21
CA PHE A 39 6.00 -11.01 -0.59
C PHE A 39 5.63 -10.55 -1.99
N GLU A 40 5.76 -9.24 -2.27
CA GLU A 40 5.39 -8.69 -3.58
C GLU A 40 6.27 -9.26 -4.70
N GLU A 41 7.58 -9.41 -4.49
CA GLU A 41 8.49 -9.90 -5.52
C GLU A 41 8.08 -11.30 -5.98
N VAL A 42 7.74 -12.18 -5.04
CA VAL A 42 7.27 -13.53 -5.36
C VAL A 42 5.89 -13.48 -6.01
N ALA A 43 4.96 -12.70 -5.46
CA ALA A 43 3.60 -12.60 -5.99
C ALA A 43 3.56 -12.09 -7.44
N PHE A 44 4.33 -11.05 -7.74
CA PHE A 44 4.43 -10.48 -9.09
C PHE A 44 5.29 -11.33 -10.04
N SER A 45 6.16 -12.21 -9.55
CA SER A 45 6.94 -13.13 -10.38
C SER A 45 6.16 -14.38 -10.83
N LEU A 46 5.13 -14.77 -10.07
CA LEU A 46 4.34 -15.97 -10.35
C LEU A 46 3.30 -15.74 -11.45
N GLU A 47 2.97 -16.84 -12.14
CA GLU A 47 1.89 -16.88 -13.11
C GLU A 47 0.54 -17.10 -12.42
N VAL A 48 -0.53 -16.60 -13.05
CA VAL A 48 -1.90 -16.78 -12.55
C VAL A 48 -2.24 -18.27 -12.47
N GLY A 49 -2.82 -18.68 -11.34
CA GLY A 49 -3.16 -20.06 -11.03
C GLY A 49 -2.07 -20.86 -10.32
N LEU A 50 -0.85 -20.32 -10.20
CA LEU A 50 0.25 -20.99 -9.50
C LEU A 50 0.30 -20.65 -8.01
N VAL A 51 0.85 -21.60 -7.26
CA VAL A 51 1.14 -21.48 -5.83
C VAL A 51 2.66 -21.37 -5.62
N SER A 52 3.08 -20.45 -4.77
CA SER A 52 4.47 -20.19 -4.46
C SER A 52 5.09 -21.28 -3.59
N ALA A 53 6.42 -21.37 -3.60
CA ALA A 53 7.14 -21.95 -2.47
C ALA A 53 6.94 -21.07 -1.21
N PRO A 54 7.20 -21.61 0.01
CA PRO A 54 7.11 -20.82 1.23
C PRO A 54 8.03 -19.59 1.18
N VAL A 55 7.43 -18.41 1.25
CA VAL A 55 8.10 -17.12 1.25
C VAL A 55 8.34 -16.70 2.69
N LYS A 56 9.60 -16.44 3.04
CA LYS A 56 9.95 -15.92 4.36
C LYS A 56 9.88 -14.41 4.35
N THR A 57 9.14 -13.83 5.30
CA THR A 57 9.06 -12.39 5.56
C THR A 57 9.34 -12.13 7.04
N GLU A 58 9.31 -10.87 7.46
CA GLU A 58 9.34 -10.50 8.89
C GLU A 58 8.16 -11.06 9.70
N TYR A 59 7.03 -11.36 9.05
CA TYR A 59 5.82 -11.90 9.69
C TYR A 59 5.79 -13.43 9.74
N GLY A 60 6.78 -14.11 9.17
CA GLY A 60 6.91 -15.57 9.20
C GLY A 60 7.01 -16.18 7.80
N TYR A 61 6.23 -17.22 7.56
CA TYR A 61 6.21 -17.94 6.28
C TYR A 61 4.85 -17.82 5.62
N HIS A 62 4.86 -17.41 4.36
CA HIS A 62 3.66 -17.23 3.55
C HIS A 62 3.67 -18.17 2.35
N ILE A 63 2.52 -18.77 2.06
CA ILE A 63 2.28 -19.49 0.80
C ILE A 63 1.33 -18.61 0.01
N ILE A 64 1.72 -18.26 -1.22
CA ILE A 64 1.03 -17.27 -2.03
C ILE A 64 0.41 -17.98 -3.22
N ARG A 65 -0.85 -17.71 -3.52
CA ARG A 65 -1.52 -18.20 -4.73
C ARG A 65 -2.04 -17.03 -5.54
N ILE A 66 -1.68 -16.98 -6.82
CA ILE A 66 -2.12 -15.90 -7.70
C ILE A 66 -3.46 -16.29 -8.31
N VAL A 67 -4.53 -15.59 -7.93
CA VAL A 67 -5.88 -15.83 -8.46
C VAL A 67 -6.10 -15.08 -9.76
N ASP A 68 -5.63 -13.84 -9.83
CA ASP A 68 -5.73 -12.97 -11.00
C ASP A 68 -4.54 -12.00 -11.01
N LYS A 69 -4.22 -11.45 -12.19
CA LYS A 69 -3.15 -10.46 -12.36
C LYS A 69 -3.57 -9.46 -13.40
N THR A 70 -3.73 -8.21 -12.97
CA THR A 70 -3.92 -7.10 -13.88
C THR A 70 -2.56 -6.63 -14.41
N GLU A 71 -2.43 -6.49 -15.72
CA GLU A 71 -1.20 -5.97 -16.33
C GLU A 71 -0.93 -4.56 -15.84
N ALA A 72 0.33 -4.30 -15.48
CA ALA A 72 0.77 -2.96 -15.11
C ALA A 72 0.60 -2.04 -16.31
N LYS A 73 -0.45 -1.21 -16.30
CA LYS A 73 -0.60 -0.14 -17.26
C LYS A 73 0.53 0.84 -17.00
N VAL A 74 1.52 0.87 -17.90
CA VAL A 74 2.61 1.84 -17.83
C VAL A 74 1.98 3.22 -17.93
N THR A 75 1.85 3.91 -16.79
CA THR A 75 1.41 5.30 -16.77
C THR A 75 2.42 6.08 -17.60
N THR A 76 1.94 6.89 -18.54
CA THR A 76 2.82 7.68 -19.39
C THR A 76 3.56 8.73 -18.54
N LEU A 77 4.73 9.17 -18.98
CA LEU A 77 5.53 10.20 -18.29
C LEU A 77 4.70 11.45 -17.92
N GLU A 78 3.68 11.79 -18.70
CA GLU A 78 2.74 12.88 -18.41
C GLU A 78 1.93 12.68 -17.11
N ASP A 79 1.43 11.46 -16.86
CA ASP A 79 0.66 11.15 -15.64
C ASP A 79 1.57 11.10 -14.39
N SER A 80 2.81 10.62 -14.56
CA SER A 80 3.82 10.65 -13.48
C SER A 80 4.29 12.07 -13.16
N THR A 81 4.42 12.95 -14.15
CA THR A 81 4.91 14.33 -13.94
C THR A 81 3.96 15.13 -13.04
N ALA A 82 2.64 14.98 -13.22
CA ALA A 82 1.66 15.65 -12.38
C ALA A 82 1.74 15.18 -10.92
N LYS A 83 1.86 13.87 -10.68
CA LYS A 83 2.02 13.29 -9.34
C LYS A 83 3.33 13.69 -8.68
N ILE A 84 4.44 13.62 -9.41
CA ILE A 84 5.77 14.01 -8.92
C ILE A 84 5.79 15.50 -8.58
N LYS A 85 5.23 16.34 -9.45
CA LYS A 85 5.15 17.79 -9.19
C LYS A 85 4.30 18.09 -7.96
N LYS A 86 3.19 17.37 -7.75
CA LYS A 86 2.34 17.52 -6.56
C LYS A 86 3.11 17.11 -5.29
N ALA A 87 3.74 15.95 -5.30
CA ALA A 87 4.53 15.46 -4.17
C ALA A 87 5.69 16.42 -3.80
N LEU A 88 6.44 16.90 -4.81
CA LEU A 88 7.52 17.89 -4.60
C LEU A 88 6.99 19.24 -4.13
N LEU A 89 5.78 19.63 -4.55
CA LEU A 89 5.15 20.86 -4.08
C LEU A 89 4.70 20.74 -2.63
N GLU A 90 4.11 19.61 -2.24
CA GLU A 90 3.73 19.32 -0.84
C GLU A 90 4.96 19.33 0.07
N GLU A 91 6.06 18.68 -0.33
CA GLU A 91 7.32 18.69 0.42
C GLU A 91 7.92 20.11 0.57
N LYS A 92 7.89 20.91 -0.52
CA LYS A 92 8.35 22.30 -0.47
C LYS A 92 7.47 23.20 0.38
N LEU A 93 6.15 22.96 0.41
CA LEU A 93 5.25 23.68 1.29
C LEU A 93 5.60 23.40 2.76
N ASP A 94 5.77 22.13 3.12
CA ASP A 94 6.13 21.77 4.50
C ASP A 94 7.49 22.35 4.93
N THR A 95 8.49 22.28 4.05
CA THR A 95 9.87 22.66 4.40
C THR A 95 10.10 24.17 4.42
N GLU A 96 9.50 24.92 3.49
CA GLU A 96 9.82 26.33 3.26
C GLU A 96 8.63 27.26 3.55
N PHE A 97 7.41 26.82 3.28
CA PHE A 97 6.23 27.67 3.41
C PHE A 97 5.74 27.78 4.85
N ASP A 98 5.77 26.69 5.64
CA ASP A 98 5.41 26.74 7.07
C ASP A 98 6.32 27.67 7.90
N PRO A 99 7.65 27.58 7.81
CA PRO A 99 8.54 28.50 8.52
C PRO A 99 8.35 29.96 8.10
N TRP A 100 8.20 30.22 6.80
CA TRP A 100 7.91 31.55 6.26
C TRP A 100 6.55 32.08 6.74
N LEU A 101 5.52 31.24 6.77
CA LEU A 101 4.18 31.59 7.24
C LEU A 101 4.20 31.90 8.73
N GLN A 102 4.91 31.11 9.55
CA GLN A 102 5.07 31.37 10.99
C GLN A 102 5.82 32.69 11.25
N GLU A 103 6.87 32.98 10.49
CA GLU A 103 7.60 34.25 10.58
C GLU A 103 6.68 35.43 10.26
N ARG A 104 5.93 35.35 9.15
CA ARG A 104 4.98 36.41 8.79
C ARG A 104 3.86 36.55 9.83
N LEU A 105 3.26 35.45 10.29
CA LEU A 105 2.20 35.47 11.31
C LEU A 105 2.69 36.05 12.65
N ALA A 106 3.96 35.87 13.01
CA ALA A 106 4.55 36.46 14.22
C ALA A 106 4.78 37.98 14.11
N GLU A 107 4.97 38.51 12.88
CA GLU A 107 5.07 39.96 12.62
C GLU A 107 3.71 40.67 12.67
N TYR A 108 2.59 39.95 12.55
CA TYR A 108 1.24 40.51 12.61
C TYR A 108 0.54 40.15 13.93
N THR A 109 -0.07 41.13 14.60
CA THR A 109 -0.90 40.87 15.78
C THR A 109 -2.21 40.21 15.35
N ILE A 110 -2.32 38.90 15.49
CA ILE A 110 -3.56 38.15 15.21
C ILE A 110 -4.46 38.24 16.44
N GLU A 111 -5.43 39.15 16.43
CA GLU A 111 -6.48 39.19 17.45
C GLU A 111 -7.62 38.26 17.04
N ASN A 112 -7.78 37.15 17.77
CA ASN A 112 -8.87 36.20 17.58
C ASN A 112 -10.12 36.67 18.35
N TYR A 113 -11.13 37.16 17.62
CA TYR A 113 -12.37 37.66 18.20
C TYR A 113 -13.47 36.59 18.39
N LEU A 114 -13.18 35.30 18.19
CA LEU A 114 -14.16 34.21 18.29
C LEU A 114 -14.19 33.50 19.66
N THR A 115 -13.50 34.03 20.68
CA THR A 115 -13.69 33.61 22.08
C THR A 115 -14.34 34.71 22.91
N LYS A 116 -15.54 35.11 22.51
CA LYS A 116 -16.48 35.75 23.43
C LYS A 116 -17.90 35.29 23.13
N ASN A 117 -18.43 34.54 24.10
CA ASN A 117 -19.73 33.86 24.23
C ASN A 117 -19.85 32.47 23.61
#